data_AF-G5ARZ5-F1
#
_entry.id   AF-G5ARZ5-F1
#
_cell.length_a   1.000
_cell.length_b   1.000
_cell.length_c   1.000
_cell.angle_alpha   90.00
_cell.angle_beta   90.00
_cell.angle_gamma   90.00
#
_symmetry.space_group_name_H-M   'P 1'
#
loop_
_entity.id
_entity.type
_entity.pdbx_description
1 polymer ?
#
loop_
_entity_poly.entity_id
_entity_poly.type
_entity_poly.pdbx_seq_one_letter_code
_entity_poly.pdbx_strand_id
1 'polypeptide(L)'
;MAAAAGPPRGLRHLCRLLLFLSQFYILSGGEHSQPLTQAVKDPGPTRTFTVVPRAAESTEIPPYMMKCPSNGLCSRLPADCIDCATNFSCVYGKPVTFDCTVKPSVTCVDQDFKPQKNFIINMTCRFCWQLPETDYECTNSTSCMTVSCPRQRYLANCTVRDHIHCLGNRTFPKMLYCNWTGGYKWSTALALSITLGGFGADRFYLGQWREGLGKLFSFGGLGIWTLLDVLLIAVGYVGPADGSLYI
;
A
#
# COMPACT_ATOMS: atom_id res chain seq x y z
N MET A 1 49.28 -61.74 -12.78
CA MET A 1 49.52 -60.64 -11.81
C MET A 1 49.31 -59.33 -12.55
N ALA A 2 48.23 -58.60 -12.29
CA ALA A 2 48.06 -57.21 -12.72
C ALA A 2 47.31 -56.47 -11.61
N ALA A 3 48.00 -55.52 -10.97
CA ALA A 3 47.51 -54.75 -9.85
C ALA A 3 46.52 -53.68 -10.32
N ALA A 4 45.35 -53.61 -9.69
CA ALA A 4 44.38 -52.53 -9.91
C ALA A 4 44.79 -51.30 -9.06
N ALA A 5 45.15 -50.21 -9.72
CA ALA A 5 45.42 -48.92 -9.08
C ALA A 5 44.10 -48.26 -8.65
N GLY A 6 43.96 -47.96 -7.35
CA GLY A 6 42.82 -47.21 -6.82
C GLY A 6 42.85 -45.72 -7.22
N PRO A 7 41.69 -45.03 -7.24
CA PRO A 7 41.60 -43.66 -7.73
C PRO A 7 42.31 -42.67 -6.78
N PRO A 8 42.87 -41.55 -7.31
CA PRO A 8 43.64 -40.60 -6.54
C PRO A 8 42.77 -39.90 -5.48
N ARG A 9 43.32 -39.74 -4.27
CA ARG A 9 42.65 -39.15 -3.08
C ARG A 9 42.00 -37.77 -3.32
N GLY A 10 42.48 -37.00 -4.31
CA GLY A 10 41.93 -35.68 -4.67
C GLY A 10 40.53 -35.74 -5.32
N LEU A 11 40.22 -36.80 -6.06
CA LEU A 11 38.95 -36.93 -6.78
C LEU A 11 37.77 -37.23 -5.83
N ARG A 12 38.04 -37.89 -4.70
CA ARG A 12 37.05 -38.11 -3.63
C ARG A 12 36.70 -36.82 -2.88
N HIS A 13 37.64 -35.89 -2.74
CA HIS A 13 37.38 -34.61 -2.08
C HIS A 13 36.61 -33.64 -2.98
N LEU A 14 36.93 -33.57 -4.28
CA LEU A 14 36.15 -32.78 -5.23
C LEU A 14 34.70 -33.27 -5.36
N CYS A 15 34.50 -34.59 -5.39
CA CYS A 15 33.16 -35.18 -5.48
C CYS A 15 32.34 -34.94 -4.20
N ARG A 16 32.98 -34.98 -3.01
CA ARG A 16 32.31 -34.58 -1.76
C ARG A 16 31.97 -33.09 -1.72
N LEU A 17 32.87 -32.21 -2.19
CA LEU A 17 32.59 -30.77 -2.25
C LEU A 17 31.45 -30.43 -3.22
N LEU A 18 31.39 -31.09 -4.38
CA LEU A 18 30.31 -30.93 -5.36
C LEU A 18 28.97 -31.49 -4.85
N LEU A 19 28.99 -32.61 -4.12
CA LEU A 19 27.78 -33.15 -3.47
C LEU A 19 27.27 -32.21 -2.36
N PHE A 20 28.16 -31.65 -1.55
CA PHE A 20 27.80 -30.65 -0.53
C PHE A 20 27.25 -29.36 -1.16
N LEU A 21 27.85 -28.87 -2.25
CA LEU A 21 27.33 -27.70 -2.98
C LEU A 21 25.97 -27.96 -3.63
N SER A 22 25.71 -29.18 -4.12
CA SER A 22 24.39 -29.55 -4.64
C SER A 22 23.33 -29.67 -3.54
N GLN A 23 23.71 -30.15 -2.33
CA GLN A 23 22.80 -30.23 -1.19
C GLN A 23 22.44 -28.85 -0.60
N PHE A 24 23.35 -27.88 -0.67
CA PHE A 24 23.04 -26.49 -0.33
C PHE A 24 22.16 -25.80 -1.40
N TYR A 25 22.32 -26.15 -2.68
CA TYR A 25 21.45 -25.65 -3.75
C TYR A 25 20.02 -26.20 -3.62
N ILE A 26 19.86 -27.46 -3.22
CA ILE A 26 18.55 -28.09 -2.98
C ILE A 26 17.85 -27.50 -1.73
N LEU A 27 18.59 -26.98 -0.74
CA LEU A 27 18.02 -26.33 0.45
C LEU A 27 17.70 -24.84 0.27
N SER A 28 18.22 -24.18 -0.78
CA SER A 28 17.88 -22.79 -1.14
C SER A 28 16.76 -22.67 -2.18
N GLY A 29 16.50 -23.74 -2.95
CA GLY A 29 15.48 -23.75 -4.00
C GLY A 29 14.16 -24.34 -3.54
N GLY A 30 13.31 -23.55 -2.87
CA GLY A 30 11.88 -23.85 -2.77
C GLY A 30 11.22 -23.43 -1.48
N GLU A 31 10.63 -22.23 -1.47
CA GLU A 31 9.28 -22.01 -0.93
C GLU A 31 8.81 -20.63 -1.42
N HIS A 32 8.15 -20.61 -2.59
CA HIS A 32 7.23 -19.55 -2.95
C HIS A 32 5.81 -20.12 -2.87
N SER A 33 5.02 -19.50 -2.01
CA SER A 33 3.55 -19.44 -2.05
C SER A 33 2.75 -20.69 -1.75
N GLN A 34 2.26 -20.79 -0.51
CA GLN A 34 0.83 -21.03 -0.31
C GLN A 34 0.34 -20.31 0.96
N PRO A 35 -0.70 -19.46 0.87
CA PRO A 35 -1.37 -18.92 2.04
C PRO A 35 -2.16 -20.05 2.70
N LEU A 36 -1.88 -20.29 3.98
CA LEU A 36 -2.73 -21.11 4.82
C LEU A 36 -4.08 -20.39 4.96
N THR A 37 -5.07 -20.89 4.24
CA THR A 37 -6.49 -20.74 4.55
C THR A 37 -6.73 -21.09 6.02
N GLN A 38 -6.96 -20.09 6.87
CA GLN A 38 -7.55 -20.32 8.17
C GLN A 38 -9.07 -20.17 8.05
N ALA A 39 -9.72 -21.30 8.31
CA ALA A 39 -11.15 -21.47 8.32
C ALA A 39 -11.81 -20.52 9.33
N VAL A 40 -12.76 -19.74 8.80
CA VAL A 40 -13.82 -19.10 9.57
C VAL A 40 -14.59 -20.19 10.31
N LYS A 41 -14.54 -20.16 11.64
CA LYS A 41 -15.36 -21.01 12.50
C LYS A 41 -16.64 -20.22 12.83
N ASP A 42 -17.71 -20.55 12.13
CA ASP A 42 -19.07 -20.15 12.51
C ASP A 42 -19.51 -20.89 13.79
N PRO A 43 -20.12 -20.18 14.75
CA PRO A 43 -21.20 -20.71 15.56
C PRO A 43 -22.51 -19.98 15.22
N GLY A 44 -23.54 -20.77 14.92
CA GLY A 44 -24.88 -20.31 14.57
C GLY A 44 -25.63 -19.53 15.68
N PRO A 45 -26.88 -19.13 15.39
CA PRO A 45 -27.51 -17.98 16.04
C PRO A 45 -28.15 -18.35 17.39
N THR A 46 -27.68 -17.72 18.47
CA THR A 46 -28.43 -17.65 19.73
C THR A 46 -29.30 -16.41 19.73
N ARG A 47 -30.62 -16.60 19.68
CA ARG A 47 -31.62 -15.53 19.84
C ARG A 47 -31.65 -15.05 21.28
N THR A 48 -31.08 -13.88 21.53
CA THR A 48 -31.31 -13.10 22.75
C THR A 48 -32.22 -11.92 22.43
N PHE A 49 -33.44 -11.97 22.94
CA PHE A 49 -34.36 -10.84 23.00
C PHE A 49 -33.95 -9.97 24.19
N THR A 50 -33.51 -8.73 23.94
CA THR A 50 -33.55 -7.71 25.00
C THR A 50 -33.68 -6.31 24.40
N VAL A 51 -34.90 -5.78 24.51
CA VAL A 51 -35.34 -4.40 24.76
C VAL A 51 -34.60 -3.28 24.01
N VAL A 52 -35.31 -2.69 23.04
CA VAL A 52 -35.03 -1.37 22.46
C VAL A 52 -35.10 -0.30 23.57
N PRO A 53 -34.00 0.38 23.92
CA PRO A 53 -34.07 1.63 24.65
C PRO A 53 -34.43 2.73 23.66
N ARG A 54 -35.40 3.57 24.06
CA ARG A 54 -35.80 4.79 23.38
C ARG A 54 -34.57 5.61 22.95
N ALA A 55 -34.67 6.16 21.74
CA ALA A 55 -33.78 7.18 21.22
C ALA A 55 -33.60 8.30 22.26
N ALA A 56 -32.41 8.37 22.84
CA ALA A 56 -31.93 9.59 23.44
C ALA A 56 -31.50 10.49 22.29
N GLU A 57 -32.17 11.63 22.18
CA GLU A 57 -31.78 12.75 21.34
C GLU A 57 -30.41 13.22 21.82
N SER A 58 -29.36 12.80 21.11
CA SER A 58 -27.99 13.20 21.41
C SER A 58 -27.74 14.58 20.81
N THR A 59 -27.57 15.57 21.68
CA THR A 59 -26.95 16.87 21.39
C THR A 59 -25.45 16.69 21.16
N GLU A 60 -25.06 15.81 20.23
CA GLU A 60 -23.69 15.65 19.79
C GLU A 60 -23.46 16.55 18.58
N ILE A 61 -22.58 17.54 18.75
CA ILE A 61 -22.10 18.41 17.68
C ILE A 61 -21.55 17.50 16.57
N PRO A 62 -22.13 17.53 15.35
CA PRO A 62 -21.72 16.61 14.31
C PRO A 62 -20.25 16.84 13.91
N PRO A 63 -19.48 15.77 13.62
CA PRO A 63 -18.06 15.86 13.28
C PRO A 63 -17.77 16.68 12.02
N TYR A 64 -18.77 16.96 11.18
CA TYR A 64 -18.63 17.81 10.00
C TYR A 64 -18.51 19.31 10.35
N MET A 65 -19.01 19.76 11.51
CA MET A 65 -19.02 21.19 11.87
C MET A 65 -17.61 21.78 12.00
N MET A 66 -16.62 20.98 12.42
CA MET A 66 -15.24 21.44 12.58
C MET A 66 -14.54 21.76 11.24
N LYS A 67 -15.07 21.25 10.12
CA LYS A 67 -14.49 21.45 8.78
C LYS A 67 -15.18 22.56 7.99
N CYS A 68 -16.29 23.10 8.50
CA CYS A 68 -17.09 24.08 7.78
C CYS A 68 -16.71 25.49 8.22
N PRO A 69 -16.30 26.38 7.30
CA PRO A 69 -16.06 27.78 7.63
C PRO A 69 -17.38 28.50 7.93
N SER A 70 -17.42 29.25 9.03
CA SER A 70 -18.56 30.10 9.37
C SER A 70 -18.51 31.43 8.61
N ASN A 71 -19.66 31.89 8.10
CA ASN A 71 -19.84 33.18 7.43
C ASN A 71 -19.03 33.36 6.12
N GLY A 72 -18.62 32.27 5.48
CA GLY A 72 -18.06 32.29 4.12
C GLY A 72 -19.13 32.43 3.04
N LEU A 73 -18.68 32.60 1.78
CA LEU A 73 -19.57 32.64 0.62
C LEU A 73 -20.20 31.24 0.39
N CYS A 74 -21.53 31.16 0.24
CA CYS A 74 -22.21 29.87 0.10
C CYS A 74 -21.75 29.06 -1.11
N SER A 75 -21.38 29.72 -2.22
CA SER A 75 -20.88 29.05 -3.44
C SER A 75 -19.49 28.43 -3.30
N ARG A 76 -18.77 28.72 -2.22
CA ARG A 76 -17.43 28.18 -1.91
C ARG A 76 -17.41 27.22 -0.73
N LEU A 77 -18.59 26.84 -0.22
CA LEU A 77 -18.66 25.90 0.88
C LEU A 77 -18.17 24.52 0.44
N PRO A 78 -17.40 23.81 1.30
CA PRO A 78 -17.06 22.42 1.07
C PRO A 78 -18.29 21.54 0.85
N ALA A 79 -18.15 20.50 0.02
CA ALA A 79 -19.24 19.57 -0.25
C ALA A 79 -19.79 18.87 1.02
N ASP A 80 -18.99 18.72 2.07
CA ASP A 80 -19.42 18.11 3.33
C ASP A 80 -20.41 18.98 4.12
N CYS A 81 -20.45 20.29 3.86
CA CYS A 81 -21.24 21.29 4.58
C CYS A 81 -22.62 21.56 3.95
N ILE A 82 -22.90 20.98 2.79
CA ILE A 82 -24.07 21.28 1.96
C ILE A 82 -24.69 19.97 1.46
N ASP A 83 -26.00 19.97 1.29
CA ASP A 83 -26.76 18.86 0.70
C ASP A 83 -27.44 19.36 -0.57
N CYS A 84 -27.03 18.80 -1.72
CA CYS A 84 -27.49 19.21 -3.05
C CYS A 84 -28.46 18.19 -3.65
N ALA A 85 -29.52 18.67 -4.29
CA ALA A 85 -30.43 17.86 -5.09
C ALA A 85 -29.74 17.42 -6.38
N THR A 86 -29.13 16.24 -6.37
CA THR A 86 -28.37 15.72 -7.51
C THR A 86 -29.29 15.15 -8.59
N ASN A 87 -29.09 15.60 -9.83
CA ASN A 87 -29.70 15.02 -11.02
C ASN A 87 -28.65 14.19 -11.79
N PHE A 88 -28.85 12.88 -11.86
CA PHE A 88 -27.93 11.95 -12.53
C PHE A 88 -28.11 11.89 -14.05
N SER A 89 -29.09 12.60 -14.63
CA SER A 89 -29.42 12.54 -16.06
C SER A 89 -28.67 13.55 -16.93
N CYS A 90 -27.64 14.20 -16.38
CA CYS A 90 -26.87 15.20 -17.10
C CYS A 90 -25.84 14.59 -18.07
N VAL A 91 -25.44 15.38 -19.08
CA VAL A 91 -24.39 14.98 -20.02
C VAL A 91 -23.03 15.08 -19.34
N TYR A 92 -22.30 13.97 -19.30
CA TYR A 92 -20.96 13.90 -18.72
C TYR A 92 -20.03 14.99 -19.27
N GLY A 93 -19.36 15.72 -18.38
CA GLY A 93 -18.41 16.77 -18.73
C GLY A 93 -19.02 18.14 -19.06
N LYS A 94 -20.35 18.29 -19.02
CA LYS A 94 -21.02 19.58 -19.19
C LYS A 94 -21.32 20.25 -17.83
N PRO A 95 -21.28 21.59 -17.75
CA PRO A 95 -21.67 22.32 -16.54
C PRO A 95 -23.18 22.19 -16.30
N VAL A 96 -23.55 21.95 -15.06
CA VAL A 96 -24.94 21.79 -14.60
C VAL A 96 -25.11 22.51 -13.27
N THR A 97 -26.24 23.17 -13.13
CA THR A 97 -26.65 23.85 -11.91
C THR A 97 -27.41 22.90 -10.99
N PHE A 98 -27.00 22.82 -9.73
CA PHE A 98 -27.68 22.04 -8.70
C PHE A 98 -28.18 22.97 -7.58
N ASP A 99 -29.38 22.68 -7.08
CA ASP A 99 -29.96 23.37 -5.93
C ASP A 99 -29.43 22.72 -4.64
N CYS A 100 -28.79 23.53 -3.80
CA CYS A 100 -28.10 23.08 -2.60
C CYS A 100 -28.61 23.80 -1.38
N THR A 101 -28.69 23.03 -0.29
CA THR A 101 -29.11 23.51 1.01
C THR A 101 -27.96 23.38 2.00
N VAL A 102 -27.78 24.38 2.86
CA VAL A 102 -26.75 24.34 3.90
C VAL A 102 -27.17 23.36 5.00
N LYS A 103 -26.26 22.51 5.45
CA LYS A 103 -26.51 21.59 6.57
C LYS A 103 -26.88 22.33 7.86
N PRO A 104 -27.62 21.68 8.78
CA PRO A 104 -27.94 22.29 10.06
C PRO A 104 -26.65 22.72 10.79
N SER A 105 -26.74 23.89 11.44
CA SER A 105 -25.66 24.52 12.22
C SER A 105 -24.49 25.14 11.43
N VAL A 106 -24.53 25.16 10.10
CA VAL A 106 -23.56 25.90 9.27
C VAL A 106 -24.22 27.19 8.76
N THR A 107 -23.52 28.32 8.82
CA THR A 107 -23.98 29.62 8.30
C THR A 107 -23.08 30.11 7.18
N CYS A 108 -23.68 30.51 6.07
CA CYS A 108 -22.98 31.12 4.95
C CYS A 108 -23.76 32.35 4.45
N VAL A 109 -23.06 33.23 3.73
CA VAL A 109 -23.61 34.46 3.17
C VAL A 109 -23.56 34.44 1.65
N ASP A 110 -24.45 35.21 1.03
CA ASP A 110 -24.38 35.51 -0.39
C ASP A 110 -23.39 36.64 -0.70
N GLN A 111 -23.25 36.99 -1.97
CA GLN A 111 -22.45 38.14 -2.44
C GLN A 111 -22.88 39.46 -1.78
N ASP A 112 -24.16 39.59 -1.42
CA ASP A 112 -24.72 40.78 -0.74
C ASP A 112 -24.62 40.71 0.80
N PHE A 113 -23.79 39.82 1.36
CA PHE A 113 -23.66 39.57 2.81
C PHE A 113 -24.96 39.16 3.51
N LYS A 114 -25.96 38.72 2.74
CA LYS A 114 -27.23 38.22 3.29
C LYS A 114 -27.11 36.74 3.61
N PRO A 115 -27.59 36.29 4.79
CA PRO A 115 -27.61 34.88 5.11
C PRO A 115 -28.60 34.14 4.20
N GLN A 116 -28.14 33.07 3.56
CA GLN A 116 -28.98 32.22 2.72
C GLN A 116 -28.83 30.76 3.12
N LYS A 117 -29.93 30.00 3.04
CA LYS A 117 -29.94 28.56 3.32
C LYS A 117 -29.97 27.73 2.06
N ASN A 118 -30.62 28.23 1.01
CA ASN A 118 -30.76 27.58 -0.28
C ASN A 118 -30.05 28.45 -1.31
N PHE A 119 -29.26 27.83 -2.17
CA PHE A 119 -28.49 28.52 -3.19
C PHE A 119 -28.14 27.53 -4.30
N ILE A 120 -27.81 28.07 -5.47
CA ILE A 120 -27.51 27.27 -6.65
C ILE A 120 -26.00 27.29 -6.88
N ILE A 121 -25.41 26.11 -7.10
CA ILE A 121 -24.01 25.99 -7.51
C ILE A 121 -23.89 25.40 -8.90
N ASN A 122 -22.88 25.83 -9.63
CA ASN A 122 -22.54 25.31 -10.93
C ASN A 122 -21.36 24.35 -10.79
N MET A 123 -21.53 23.08 -11.19
CA MET A 123 -20.45 22.09 -11.22
C MET A 123 -20.50 21.29 -12.53
N THR A 124 -19.39 20.64 -12.86
CA THR A 124 -19.34 19.77 -14.03
C THR A 124 -20.01 18.43 -13.71
N CYS A 125 -20.92 17.98 -14.57
CA CYS A 125 -21.55 16.67 -14.45
C CYS A 125 -20.51 15.55 -14.57
N ARG A 126 -20.08 14.99 -13.45
CA ARG A 126 -19.10 13.89 -13.37
C ARG A 126 -19.27 13.13 -12.06
N PHE A 127 -19.15 11.80 -12.11
CA PHE A 127 -19.17 10.98 -10.90
C PHE A 127 -17.84 11.06 -10.14
N CYS A 128 -17.90 10.98 -8.80
CA CYS A 128 -16.72 11.09 -7.93
C CYS A 128 -15.62 10.07 -8.28
N TRP A 129 -15.98 8.85 -8.66
CA TRP A 129 -15.04 7.79 -9.05
C TRP A 129 -14.41 7.96 -10.44
N GLN A 130 -14.92 8.90 -11.26
CA GLN A 130 -14.40 9.23 -12.61
C GLN A 130 -13.58 10.53 -12.63
N LEU A 131 -13.29 11.10 -11.46
CA LEU A 131 -12.42 12.25 -11.34
C LEU A 131 -10.97 11.89 -11.76
N PRO A 132 -10.16 12.88 -12.19
CA PRO A 132 -8.74 12.67 -12.42
C PRO A 132 -7.99 12.52 -11.08
N GLU A 133 -6.78 11.96 -11.13
CA GLU A 133 -5.93 11.70 -9.95
C GLU A 133 -5.56 12.94 -9.12
N THR A 134 -5.69 14.14 -9.68
CA THR A 134 -5.43 15.41 -8.98
C THR A 134 -6.53 15.77 -7.98
N ASP A 135 -7.74 15.26 -8.19
CA ASP A 135 -8.96 15.77 -7.55
C ASP A 135 -9.41 14.90 -6.37
N TYR A 136 -8.71 13.81 -6.10
CA TYR A 136 -8.94 12.94 -4.95
C TYR A 136 -7.62 12.48 -4.34
N GLU A 137 -7.69 12.07 -3.07
CA GLU A 137 -6.57 11.49 -2.34
C GLU A 137 -6.93 10.07 -1.93
N CYS A 138 -6.00 9.13 -2.09
CA CYS A 138 -6.23 7.73 -1.74
C CYS A 138 -5.37 7.31 -0.55
N THR A 139 -5.88 6.38 0.24
CA THR A 139 -5.10 5.78 1.33
C THR A 139 -3.90 5.00 0.77
N ASN A 140 -2.72 5.23 1.35
CA ASN A 140 -1.54 4.44 1.06
C ASN A 140 -1.49 3.21 1.98
N SER A 141 -1.04 2.07 1.45
CA SER A 141 -0.85 0.83 2.20
C SER A 141 0.64 0.48 2.25
N THR A 142 1.13 0.26 3.47
CA THR A 142 2.51 -0.20 3.71
C THR A 142 2.61 -1.73 3.82
N SER A 143 1.47 -2.43 3.85
CA SER A 143 1.40 -3.87 4.08
C SER A 143 1.45 -4.70 2.80
N CYS A 144 1.73 -4.08 1.66
CA CYS A 144 1.79 -4.76 0.37
C CYS A 144 3.16 -4.65 -0.30
N MET A 145 3.50 -5.65 -1.11
CA MET A 145 4.81 -5.74 -1.75
C MET A 145 4.82 -4.91 -3.05
N THR A 146 5.75 -3.96 -3.17
CA THR A 146 5.92 -3.13 -4.36
C THR A 146 6.69 -3.88 -5.46
N VAL A 147 7.68 -4.68 -5.06
CA VAL A 147 8.54 -5.47 -5.95
C VAL A 147 8.10 -6.94 -5.93
N SER A 148 7.01 -7.22 -6.64
CA SER A 148 6.49 -8.59 -6.84
C SER A 148 6.25 -8.85 -8.33
N CYS A 149 6.34 -10.11 -8.75
CA CYS A 149 5.99 -10.54 -10.11
C CYS A 149 4.87 -11.59 -10.05
N PRO A 150 3.65 -11.28 -10.53
CA PRO A 150 3.19 -10.00 -11.09
C PRO A 150 3.10 -8.89 -10.05
N ARG A 151 3.11 -7.62 -10.50
CA ARG A 151 3.01 -6.45 -9.61
C ARG A 151 1.72 -6.49 -8.80
N GLN A 152 1.84 -6.46 -7.48
CA GLN A 152 0.69 -6.51 -6.59
C GLN A 152 -0.15 -5.24 -6.69
N ARG A 153 -1.46 -5.41 -6.61
CA ARG A 153 -2.45 -4.34 -6.49
C ARG A 153 -3.14 -4.44 -5.14
N TYR A 154 -3.56 -3.29 -4.61
CA TYR A 154 -4.32 -3.22 -3.36
C TYR A 154 -5.57 -2.35 -3.55
N LEU A 155 -6.57 -2.62 -2.73
CA LEU A 155 -7.79 -1.85 -2.68
C LEU A 155 -7.56 -0.61 -1.78
N ALA A 156 -7.53 0.56 -2.40
CA ALA A 156 -7.39 1.84 -1.70
C ALA A 156 -8.76 2.51 -1.56
N ASN A 157 -8.99 3.19 -0.43
CA ASN A 157 -10.14 4.08 -0.29
C ASN A 157 -9.71 5.48 -0.73
N CYS A 158 -10.37 5.99 -1.77
CA CYS A 158 -10.10 7.30 -2.32
C CYS A 158 -11.20 8.27 -1.92
N THR A 159 -10.80 9.45 -1.43
CA THR A 159 -11.67 10.52 -0.98
C THR A 159 -11.46 11.76 -1.84
N VAL A 160 -12.53 12.27 -2.43
CA VAL A 160 -12.49 13.49 -3.24
C VAL A 160 -12.14 14.71 -2.39
N ARG A 161 -11.36 15.64 -2.94
CA ARG A 161 -11.01 16.90 -2.27
C ARG A 161 -12.25 17.76 -1.97
N ASP A 162 -12.20 18.52 -0.89
CA ASP A 162 -13.35 19.24 -0.33
C ASP A 162 -13.95 20.32 -1.25
N HIS A 163 -13.12 20.94 -2.08
CA HIS A 163 -13.50 21.99 -3.03
C HIS A 163 -14.04 21.45 -4.36
N ILE A 164 -14.00 20.13 -4.57
CA ILE A 164 -14.49 19.49 -5.78
C ILE A 164 -15.87 18.91 -5.50
N HIS A 165 -16.87 19.39 -6.23
CA HIS A 165 -18.22 18.86 -6.21
C HIS A 165 -18.40 17.80 -7.31
N CYS A 166 -18.93 16.64 -6.95
CA CYS A 166 -19.10 15.49 -7.83
C CYS A 166 -20.36 14.69 -7.46
N LEU A 167 -20.82 13.86 -8.39
CA LEU A 167 -22.02 13.04 -8.23
C LEU A 167 -21.70 11.70 -7.55
N GLY A 168 -22.58 11.28 -6.64
CA GLY A 168 -22.49 10.00 -5.94
C GLY A 168 -21.67 10.06 -4.65
N ASN A 169 -21.17 8.89 -4.21
CA ASN A 169 -20.37 8.82 -2.98
C ASN A 169 -18.97 9.44 -3.19
N ARG A 170 -18.59 10.37 -2.30
CA ARG A 170 -17.29 11.05 -2.29
C ARG A 170 -16.14 10.13 -1.88
N THR A 171 -16.45 9.04 -1.19
CA THR A 171 -15.50 7.99 -0.84
C THR A 171 -15.74 6.76 -1.71
N PHE A 172 -14.73 6.33 -2.45
CA PHE A 172 -14.86 5.21 -3.39
C PHE A 172 -13.63 4.31 -3.36
N PRO A 173 -13.81 2.98 -3.50
CA PRO A 173 -12.70 2.05 -3.61
C PRO A 173 -12.06 2.13 -5.01
N LYS A 174 -10.72 2.14 -5.07
CA LYS A 174 -9.95 2.07 -6.31
C LYS A 174 -8.82 1.05 -6.18
N MET A 175 -8.62 0.23 -7.20
CA MET A 175 -7.46 -0.68 -7.28
C MET A 175 -6.23 0.10 -7.70
N LEU A 176 -5.25 0.23 -6.80
CA LEU A 176 -3.98 0.91 -7.06
C LEU A 176 -2.82 -0.08 -7.01
N TYR A 177 -1.71 0.28 -7.67
CA TYR A 177 -0.47 -0.46 -7.52
C TYR A 177 0.20 -0.12 -6.20
N CYS A 178 0.79 -1.13 -5.55
CA CYS A 178 1.61 -0.92 -4.37
C CYS A 178 2.81 -0.03 -4.70
N ASN A 179 2.97 1.05 -3.93
CA ASN A 179 4.08 1.97 -4.07
C ASN A 179 4.44 2.54 -2.70
N TRP A 180 5.35 1.86 -2.01
CA TRP A 180 5.84 2.24 -0.70
C TRP A 180 7.34 1.98 -0.56
N THR A 181 8.01 2.79 0.26
CA THR A 181 9.44 2.72 0.55
C THR A 181 9.67 2.39 2.03
N GLY A 182 10.45 1.35 2.34
CA GLY A 182 10.76 0.94 3.71
C GLY A 182 11.91 1.72 4.35
N GLY A 183 12.44 2.75 3.68
CA GLY A 183 13.57 3.56 4.15
C GLY A 183 14.94 2.95 3.87
N TYR A 184 15.02 1.85 3.13
CA TYR A 184 16.27 1.25 2.70
C TYR A 184 16.94 2.09 1.61
N LYS A 185 18.17 2.52 1.85
CA LYS A 185 18.97 3.29 0.88
C LYS A 185 19.73 2.35 -0.03
N TRP A 186 19.57 2.51 -1.33
CA TRP A 186 20.30 1.68 -2.31
C TRP A 186 21.82 1.83 -2.17
N SER A 187 22.29 3.06 -1.98
CA SER A 187 23.72 3.37 -1.81
C SER A 187 24.32 2.72 -0.55
N THR A 188 23.57 2.69 0.55
CA THR A 188 24.02 2.04 1.79
C THR A 188 24.10 0.52 1.61
N ALA A 189 23.09 -0.10 0.98
CA ALA A 189 23.13 -1.53 0.68
C ALA A 189 24.34 -1.89 -0.19
N LEU A 190 24.63 -1.08 -1.22
CA LEU A 190 25.79 -1.25 -2.08
C LEU A 190 27.12 -1.10 -1.30
N ALA A 191 27.25 -0.05 -0.49
CA ALA A 191 28.46 0.19 0.31
C ALA A 191 28.71 -0.93 1.33
N LEU A 192 27.66 -1.44 1.97
CA LEU A 192 27.75 -2.58 2.89
C LEU A 192 28.12 -3.87 2.17
N SER A 193 27.66 -4.07 0.93
CA SER A 193 28.03 -5.24 0.13
C SER A 193 29.51 -5.20 -0.26
N ILE A 194 30.05 -4.04 -0.62
CA ILE A 194 31.47 -3.88 -0.98
C ILE A 194 32.40 -4.05 0.25
N THR A 195 32.05 -3.42 1.37
CA THR A 195 32.96 -3.35 2.55
C THR A 195 32.78 -4.52 3.52
N LEU A 196 31.55 -5.01 3.69
CA LEU A 196 31.15 -5.99 4.70
C LEU A 196 30.31 -7.14 4.12
N GLY A 197 30.26 -7.29 2.79
CA GLY A 197 29.45 -8.33 2.12
C GLY A 197 29.92 -9.74 2.46
N GLY A 198 31.21 -9.93 2.77
CA GLY A 198 31.77 -11.24 3.16
C GLY A 198 31.18 -11.76 4.47
N PHE A 199 30.74 -10.86 5.35
CA PHE A 199 30.04 -11.18 6.59
C PHE A 199 28.50 -11.17 6.42
N GLY A 200 28.01 -10.88 5.20
CA GLY A 200 26.58 -10.81 4.90
C GLY A 200 25.86 -9.58 5.46
N ALA A 201 26.58 -8.50 5.80
CA ALA A 201 26.00 -7.29 6.37
C ALA A 201 24.95 -6.64 5.45
N ASP A 202 25.13 -6.77 4.14
CA ASP A 202 24.17 -6.35 3.12
C ASP A 202 22.82 -7.09 3.24
N ARG A 203 22.84 -8.41 3.46
CA ARG A 203 21.62 -9.22 3.63
C ARG A 203 20.93 -8.96 4.96
N PHE A 204 21.71 -8.76 6.02
CA PHE A 204 21.16 -8.34 7.30
C PHE A 204 20.50 -6.95 7.20
N TYR A 205 21.12 -6.01 6.47
CA TYR A 205 20.54 -4.69 6.23
C TYR A 205 19.20 -4.76 5.50
N LEU A 206 19.06 -5.63 4.50
CA LEU A 206 17.82 -5.81 3.74
C LEU A 206 16.74 -6.66 4.46
N GLY A 207 17.00 -7.11 5.70
CA GLY A 207 16.08 -7.95 6.48
C GLY A 207 16.13 -9.45 6.12
N GLN A 208 17.03 -9.86 5.23
CA GLN A 208 17.21 -11.25 4.79
C GLN A 208 18.18 -12.00 5.71
N TRP A 209 17.86 -12.06 7.01
CA TRP A 209 18.77 -12.56 8.06
C TRP A 209 19.18 -14.03 7.87
N ARG A 210 18.31 -14.87 7.28
CA ARG A 210 18.61 -16.29 7.02
C ARG A 210 19.75 -16.44 6.01
N GLU A 211 19.72 -15.67 4.93
CA GLU A 211 20.78 -15.66 3.91
C GLU A 211 22.06 -15.03 4.45
N GLY A 212 21.95 -13.96 5.23
CA GLY A 212 23.08 -13.32 5.91
C GLY A 212 23.84 -14.29 6.82
N LEU A 213 23.12 -15.13 7.56
CA LEU A 213 23.73 -16.13 8.45
C LEU A 213 24.45 -17.23 7.67
N GLY A 214 23.92 -17.64 6.51
CA GLY A 214 24.58 -18.57 5.59
C GLY A 214 25.92 -18.03 5.07
N LYS A 215 25.99 -16.74 4.74
CA LYS A 215 27.25 -16.08 4.37
C LYS A 215 28.24 -16.04 5.53
N LEU A 216 27.77 -15.75 6.73
CA LEU A 216 28.63 -15.66 7.92
C LEU A 216 29.30 -17.00 8.24
N PHE A 217 28.55 -18.10 8.23
CA PHE A 217 29.10 -19.44 8.50
C PHE A 217 29.97 -20.00 7.38
N SER A 218 29.75 -19.56 6.15
CA SER A 218 30.61 -19.90 5.01
C SER A 218 31.83 -18.98 4.87
N PHE A 219 32.06 -18.08 5.83
CA PHE A 219 33.09 -17.02 5.77
C PHE A 219 33.05 -16.23 4.44
N GLY A 220 31.85 -16.01 3.90
CA GLY A 220 31.65 -15.28 2.65
C GLY A 220 32.23 -15.97 1.41
N GLY A 221 32.52 -17.28 1.48
CA GLY A 221 33.00 -18.13 0.38
C GLY A 221 34.10 -17.50 -0.49
N LEU A 222 35.19 -17.06 0.14
CA LEU A 222 36.41 -16.52 -0.52
C LEU A 222 36.17 -15.26 -1.39
N GLY A 223 35.07 -14.53 -1.17
CA GLY A 223 34.77 -13.29 -1.91
C GLY A 223 33.96 -13.48 -3.20
N ILE A 224 33.63 -14.72 -3.59
CA ILE A 224 32.73 -14.95 -4.74
C ILE A 224 31.32 -14.46 -4.43
N TRP A 225 30.83 -14.72 -3.21
CA TRP A 225 29.52 -14.23 -2.77
C TRP A 225 29.45 -12.71 -2.82
N THR A 226 30.48 -12.03 -2.29
CA THR A 226 30.52 -10.56 -2.27
C THR A 226 30.47 -9.97 -3.67
N LEU A 227 31.16 -10.56 -4.65
CA LEU A 227 31.09 -10.12 -6.05
C LEU A 227 29.69 -10.31 -6.66
N LEU A 228 29.04 -11.44 -6.39
CA LEU A 228 27.67 -11.69 -6.86
C LEU A 228 26.67 -10.74 -6.22
N ASP A 229 26.79 -10.49 -4.92
CA ASP A 229 25.89 -9.57 -4.22
C ASP A 229 26.02 -8.13 -4.71
N VAL A 230 27.26 -7.65 -4.91
CA VAL A 230 27.50 -6.32 -5.47
C VAL A 230 26.85 -6.20 -6.85
N LEU A 231 26.98 -7.22 -7.71
CA LEU A 231 26.33 -7.22 -9.03
C LEU A 231 24.79 -7.21 -8.91
N LEU A 232 24.21 -8.06 -8.05
CA LEU A 232 22.77 -8.19 -7.89
C LEU A 232 22.11 -6.95 -7.28
N ILE A 233 22.78 -6.31 -6.30
CA ILE A 233 22.33 -5.05 -5.70
C ILE A 233 22.52 -3.89 -6.69
N ALA A 234 23.63 -3.86 -7.42
CA ALA A 234 23.89 -2.81 -8.41
C ALA A 234 22.84 -2.78 -9.52
N VAL A 235 22.41 -3.96 -10.01
CA VAL A 235 21.34 -4.08 -11.02
C VAL A 235 19.95 -3.88 -10.41
N GLY A 236 19.82 -3.87 -9.08
CA GLY A 236 18.53 -3.75 -8.39
C GLY A 236 17.66 -5.00 -8.48
N TYR A 237 18.25 -6.16 -8.80
CA TYR A 237 17.53 -7.44 -8.83
C TYR A 237 17.13 -7.89 -7.42
N VAL A 238 17.98 -7.59 -6.43
CA VAL A 238 17.72 -7.88 -5.02
C VAL A 238 17.20 -6.63 -4.33
N GLY A 239 15.97 -6.72 -3.83
CA GLY A 239 15.33 -5.69 -3.02
C GLY A 239 15.25 -6.05 -1.53
N PRO A 240 14.76 -5.12 -0.70
CA PRO A 240 14.38 -5.36 0.69
C PRO A 240 13.42 -6.55 0.86
N ALA A 241 13.53 -7.27 1.97
CA ALA A 241 12.69 -8.44 2.26
C ALA A 241 11.19 -8.11 2.46
N ASP A 242 10.88 -6.85 2.79
CA ASP A 242 9.51 -6.36 2.91
C ASP A 242 8.86 -6.04 1.55
N GLY A 243 9.61 -6.17 0.45
CA GLY A 243 9.15 -5.88 -0.90
C GLY A 243 8.98 -4.38 -1.17
N SER A 244 9.53 -3.51 -0.33
CA SER A 244 9.51 -2.07 -0.52
C SER A 244 10.51 -1.59 -1.58
N LEU A 245 10.33 -0.36 -2.08
CA LEU A 245 11.30 0.26 -2.97
C LEU A 245 12.48 0.87 -2.19
N TYR A 246 13.65 0.85 -2.81
CA TYR A 246 14.81 1.62 -2.36
C TYR A 246 14.53 3.13 -2.45
N ILE A 247 15.17 3.89 -1.55
CA ILE A 247 15.24 5.35 -1.58
C ILE A 247 16.62 5.85 -2.04
#